data_AF-A0A6M3KP65-F1
#
_entry.id   AF-A0A6M3KP65-F1
#
_cell.length_a   1.000
_cell.length_b   1.000
_cell.length_c   1.000
_cell.angle_alpha   90.00
_cell.angle_beta   90.00
_cell.angle_gamma   90.00
#
_symmetry.space_group_name_H-M   'P 1'
#
loop_
_entity.id
_entity.type
_entity.pdbx_description
1 polymer ?
#
loop_
_entity_poly.entity_id
_entity_poly.type
_entity_poly.pdbx_seq_one_letter_code
_entity_poly.pdbx_strand_id
1 'polypeptide(L)'
;MRESITGVFFVRNDKDRLRTLIETVRPHLGPRGEVIVVDQSSDDGSYEVACELADRTIKRTRKGYPDPDRNYGYAQAKNDWVFTCDTDELPDEKLLTVLPKLADKSHGVRVYWLRRQNLVDGVDIFPILKEDWQPRLFVKGALQYSDQMHTHPQIDGPLQMWVDTGCIVHNRTMAQIEGASKNRALAGDPQMQAKEAQFKQAVKSFLETGTVMEGV
;
A
#
# COMPACT_ATOMS: atom_id res chain seq x y z
N MET A 1 23.60 -13.86 -0.57
CA MET A 1 23.10 -13.83 -1.97
C MET A 1 22.00 -12.78 -2.01
N ARG A 2 21.80 -12.05 -3.13
CA ARG A 2 20.62 -11.18 -3.24
C ARG A 2 19.38 -12.08 -3.29
N GLU A 3 18.55 -12.01 -2.27
CA GLU A 3 17.29 -12.74 -2.22
C GLU A 3 16.33 -12.21 -3.29
N SER A 4 15.28 -12.98 -3.56
CA SER A 4 14.21 -12.58 -4.47
C SER A 4 12.95 -12.27 -3.68
N ILE A 5 12.17 -11.33 -4.19
CA ILE A 5 10.97 -10.81 -3.54
C ILE A 5 9.78 -11.15 -4.44
N THR A 6 8.67 -11.56 -3.84
CA THR A 6 7.39 -11.59 -4.54
C THR A 6 6.65 -10.27 -4.29
N GLY A 7 6.42 -9.49 -5.35
CA GLY A 7 5.48 -8.38 -5.32
C GLY A 7 4.05 -8.89 -5.36
N VAL A 8 3.23 -8.55 -4.36
CA VAL A 8 1.81 -8.93 -4.30
C VAL A 8 0.96 -7.67 -4.29
N PHE A 9 0.18 -7.46 -5.35
CA PHE A 9 -0.62 -6.26 -5.57
C PHE A 9 -2.11 -6.61 -5.68
N PHE A 10 -2.97 -5.71 -5.20
CA PHE A 10 -4.42 -5.86 -5.20
C PHE A 10 -5.01 -4.77 -6.08
N VAL A 11 -5.90 -5.12 -6.99
CA VAL A 11 -6.48 -4.16 -7.93
C VAL A 11 -8.00 -4.31 -8.01
N ARG A 12 -8.66 -3.16 -8.11
CA ARG A 12 -10.04 -3.03 -8.58
C ARG A 12 -10.16 -1.75 -9.36
N ASN A 13 -10.35 -1.86 -10.67
CA ASN A 13 -10.53 -0.72 -11.58
C ASN A 13 -9.44 0.35 -11.50
N ASP A 14 -8.18 -0.06 -11.66
CA ASP A 14 -7.03 0.84 -11.60
C ASP A 14 -5.92 0.39 -12.55
N LYS A 15 -6.28 0.06 -13.79
CA LYS A 15 -5.38 -0.56 -14.77
C LYS A 15 -4.13 0.25 -15.06
N ASP A 16 -4.25 1.58 -15.14
CA ASP A 16 -3.14 2.46 -15.52
C ASP A 16 -2.11 2.55 -14.40
N ARG A 17 -2.57 2.74 -13.15
CA ARG A 17 -1.65 2.79 -12.02
C ARG A 17 -1.08 1.42 -11.69
N LEU A 18 -1.85 0.34 -11.88
CA LEU A 18 -1.34 -1.03 -11.77
C LEU A 18 -0.15 -1.26 -12.72
N ARG A 19 -0.28 -0.83 -13.98
CA ARG A 19 0.81 -0.95 -14.96
C ARG A 19 2.06 -0.22 -14.49
N THR A 20 1.92 1.06 -14.15
CA THR A 20 3.03 1.88 -13.64
C THR A 20 3.69 1.21 -12.43
N LEU A 21 2.90 0.75 -11.45
CA LEU A 21 3.41 0.11 -10.25
C LEU A 21 4.23 -1.15 -10.57
N ILE A 22 3.71 -2.05 -11.41
CA ILE A 22 4.40 -3.30 -11.75
C ILE A 22 5.69 -3.01 -12.52
N GLU A 23 5.64 -2.13 -13.52
CA GLU A 23 6.80 -1.76 -14.33
C GLU A 23 7.90 -1.10 -13.49
N THR A 24 7.53 -0.25 -12.53
CA THR A 24 8.46 0.40 -11.59
C THR A 24 9.09 -0.60 -10.62
N VAL A 25 8.32 -1.53 -10.05
CA VAL A 25 8.83 -2.40 -8.98
C VAL A 25 9.57 -3.63 -9.51
N ARG A 26 9.13 -4.20 -10.64
CA ARG A 26 9.64 -5.47 -11.19
C ARG A 26 11.18 -5.53 -11.30
N PRO A 27 11.90 -4.50 -11.77
CA PRO A 27 13.36 -4.52 -11.84
C PRO A 27 14.07 -4.67 -10.47
N HIS A 28 13.38 -4.37 -9.38
CA HIS A 28 13.92 -4.34 -8.01
C HIS A 28 13.56 -5.58 -7.18
N LEU A 29 12.85 -6.57 -7.76
CA LEU A 29 12.45 -7.79 -7.05
C LEU A 29 13.53 -8.88 -6.99
N GLY A 30 14.71 -8.61 -7.54
CA GLY A 30 15.84 -9.54 -7.55
C GLY A 30 15.78 -10.57 -8.69
N PRO A 31 16.76 -11.50 -8.75
CA PRO A 31 17.00 -12.36 -9.91
C PRO A 31 15.88 -13.39 -10.18
N ARG A 32 15.08 -13.75 -9.17
CA ARG A 32 13.91 -14.63 -9.27
C ARG A 32 12.66 -13.90 -8.75
N GLY A 33 12.60 -12.59 -8.96
CA GLY A 33 11.46 -11.77 -8.61
C GLY A 33 10.18 -12.29 -9.25
N GLU A 34 9.08 -12.22 -8.51
CA GLU A 34 7.77 -12.70 -8.93
C GLU A 34 6.75 -11.59 -8.70
N VAL A 35 5.80 -11.40 -9.61
CA VAL A 35 4.66 -10.50 -9.43
C VAL A 35 3.37 -11.32 -9.43
N ILE A 36 2.60 -11.19 -8.35
CA ILE A 36 1.26 -11.72 -8.21
C ILE A 36 0.29 -10.55 -8.14
N VAL A 37 -0.77 -10.59 -8.96
CA VAL A 37 -1.87 -9.64 -8.89
C VAL A 37 -3.14 -10.34 -8.47
N VAL A 38 -3.83 -9.79 -7.48
CA VAL A 38 -5.17 -10.22 -7.07
C VAL A 38 -6.18 -9.20 -7.57
N ASP A 39 -6.92 -9.59 -8.60
CA ASP A 39 -8.01 -8.78 -9.16
C ASP A 39 -9.31 -9.01 -8.39
N GLN A 40 -9.85 -7.94 -7.82
CA GLN A 40 -11.07 -7.98 -7.01
C GLN A 40 -12.33 -7.69 -7.85
N SER A 41 -12.47 -8.42 -8.96
CA SER A 41 -13.60 -8.35 -9.90
C SER A 41 -13.64 -7.05 -10.71
N SER A 42 -12.54 -6.68 -11.37
CA SER A 42 -12.49 -5.48 -12.23
C SER A 42 -13.37 -5.59 -13.48
N ASP A 43 -13.82 -4.44 -13.98
CA ASP A 43 -14.67 -4.29 -15.19
C ASP A 43 -14.14 -3.22 -16.16
N ASP A 44 -12.97 -2.64 -15.89
CA ASP A 44 -12.37 -1.54 -16.67
C ASP A 44 -11.19 -1.96 -17.56
N GLY A 45 -10.82 -3.25 -17.55
CA GLY A 45 -9.63 -3.78 -18.22
C GLY A 45 -8.44 -4.08 -17.29
N SER A 46 -8.56 -3.87 -15.98
CA SER A 46 -7.45 -4.12 -15.02
C SER A 46 -7.00 -5.58 -14.98
N TYR A 47 -7.93 -6.53 -15.18
CA TYR A 47 -7.58 -7.95 -15.18
C TYR A 47 -6.69 -8.31 -16.38
N GLU A 48 -6.99 -7.77 -17.55
CA GLU A 48 -6.22 -7.98 -18.78
C GLU A 48 -4.81 -7.41 -18.63
N VAL A 49 -4.68 -6.20 -18.10
CA VAL A 49 -3.37 -5.59 -17.77
C VAL A 49 -2.61 -6.42 -16.75
N ALA A 50 -3.28 -6.94 -15.72
CA ALA A 50 -2.67 -7.81 -14.75
C ALA A 50 -2.13 -9.11 -15.40
N CYS A 51 -2.91 -9.75 -16.27
CA CYS A 51 -2.48 -10.94 -17.01
C CYS A 51 -1.31 -10.70 -17.96
N GLU A 52 -1.21 -9.51 -18.54
CA GLU A 52 -0.09 -9.11 -19.40
C GLU A 52 1.21 -8.95 -18.60
N LEU A 53 1.12 -8.32 -17.42
CA LEU A 53 2.29 -7.83 -16.69
C LEU A 53 2.73 -8.69 -15.51
N ALA A 54 1.83 -9.48 -14.90
CA ALA A 54 2.13 -10.29 -13.73
C ALA A 54 2.56 -11.71 -14.12
N ASP A 55 3.36 -12.35 -13.27
CA ASP A 55 3.68 -13.77 -13.43
C ASP A 55 2.47 -14.66 -13.11
N ARG A 56 1.57 -14.15 -12.26
CA ARG A 56 0.31 -14.82 -11.92
C ARG A 56 -0.78 -13.82 -11.55
N THR A 57 -1.95 -13.96 -12.17
CA THR A 57 -3.15 -13.18 -11.86
C THR A 57 -4.21 -14.07 -11.22
N ILE A 58 -4.86 -13.58 -10.17
CA ILE A 58 -5.86 -14.32 -9.41
C ILE A 58 -7.13 -13.48 -9.34
N LYS A 59 -8.24 -14.03 -9.84
CA LYS A 59 -9.56 -13.41 -9.65
C LYS A 59 -10.11 -13.76 -8.27
N ARG A 60 -10.63 -12.75 -7.57
CA ARG A 60 -11.42 -12.92 -6.35
C ARG A 60 -12.70 -12.09 -6.41
N THR A 61 -13.78 -12.67 -5.91
CA THR A 61 -15.03 -11.94 -5.71
C THR A 61 -14.83 -10.86 -4.65
N ARG A 62 -15.21 -9.62 -4.96
CA ARG A 62 -15.13 -8.51 -4.01
C ARG A 62 -15.94 -8.79 -2.75
N LYS A 63 -15.28 -8.80 -1.59
CA LYS A 63 -15.91 -9.03 -0.27
C LYS A 63 -16.30 -7.74 0.47
N GLY A 64 -16.08 -6.57 -0.13
CA GLY A 64 -16.36 -5.26 0.46
C GLY A 64 -15.22 -4.66 1.29
N TYR A 65 -14.21 -5.46 1.66
CA TYR A 65 -13.00 -5.03 2.35
C TYR A 65 -11.78 -5.86 1.86
N PRO A 66 -10.57 -5.29 1.83
CA PRO A 66 -9.42 -5.90 1.16
C PRO A 66 -8.72 -6.99 1.99
N ASP A 67 -8.85 -6.95 3.33
CA ASP A 67 -8.02 -7.73 4.26
C ASP A 67 -8.01 -9.25 4.04
N PRO A 68 -9.15 -9.94 3.78
CA PRO A 68 -9.15 -11.39 3.56
C PRO A 68 -8.45 -11.79 2.25
N ASP A 69 -8.44 -10.89 1.28
CA ASP A 69 -7.74 -11.12 0.02
C ASP A 69 -6.24 -10.86 0.19
N ARG A 70 -5.83 -9.94 1.09
CA ARG A 70 -4.43 -9.69 1.46
C ARG A 70 -3.73 -10.97 1.92
N ASN A 71 -4.26 -11.62 2.95
CA ASN A 71 -3.70 -12.87 3.48
C ASN A 71 -3.61 -13.95 2.40
N TYR A 72 -4.66 -14.11 1.62
CA TYR A 72 -4.67 -15.09 0.54
C TYR A 72 -3.59 -14.82 -0.50
N GLY A 73 -3.46 -13.56 -0.95
CA GLY A 73 -2.45 -13.14 -1.91
C GLY A 73 -1.03 -13.38 -1.41
N TYR A 74 -0.73 -13.00 -0.16
CA TYR A 74 0.59 -13.22 0.44
C TYR A 74 0.93 -14.71 0.57
N ALA A 75 -0.05 -15.56 0.88
CA ALA A 75 0.14 -17.00 0.93
C ALA A 75 0.50 -17.62 -0.43
N GLN A 76 0.18 -16.95 -1.55
CA GLN A 76 0.52 -17.42 -2.89
C GLN A 76 1.97 -17.12 -3.29
N ALA A 77 2.68 -16.29 -2.54
CA ALA A 77 4.05 -15.91 -2.88
C ALA A 77 5.00 -17.11 -2.89
N LYS A 78 5.76 -17.26 -3.98
CA LYS A 78 6.78 -18.30 -4.12
C LYS A 78 8.02 -17.98 -3.29
N ASN A 79 8.39 -16.71 -3.21
CA ASN A 79 9.55 -16.27 -2.45
C ASN A 79 9.23 -16.10 -0.96
N ASP A 80 10.28 -16.04 -0.14
CA ASP A 80 10.14 -15.84 1.30
C ASP A 80 9.83 -14.39 1.65
N TRP A 81 10.31 -13.43 0.86
CA TRP A 81 10.01 -12.01 1.04
C TRP A 81 8.83 -11.60 0.17
N VAL A 82 7.89 -10.89 0.78
CA VAL A 82 6.71 -10.30 0.13
C VAL A 82 6.82 -8.79 0.21
N PHE A 83 6.72 -8.14 -0.95
CA PHE A 83 6.52 -6.69 -1.05
C PHE A 83 5.10 -6.41 -1.52
N THR A 84 4.45 -5.39 -0.95
CA THR A 84 3.10 -5.00 -1.32
C THR A 84 2.94 -3.50 -1.17
N CYS A 85 2.13 -2.88 -2.02
CA CYS A 85 1.62 -1.51 -1.86
C CYS A 85 0.32 -1.41 -2.65
N ASP A 86 -0.46 -0.37 -2.40
CA ASP A 86 -1.74 -0.17 -3.07
C ASP A 86 -1.49 0.42 -4.47
N THR A 87 -2.43 0.27 -5.42
CA THR A 87 -2.21 0.73 -6.81
C THR A 87 -2.10 2.25 -6.91
N ASP A 88 -2.61 3.00 -5.93
CA ASP A 88 -2.46 4.45 -5.81
C ASP A 88 -1.18 4.90 -5.09
N GLU A 89 -0.29 3.96 -4.79
CA GLU A 89 0.99 4.17 -4.13
C GLU A 89 2.15 3.82 -5.08
N LEU A 90 3.26 4.57 -5.00
CA LEU A 90 4.46 4.30 -5.80
C LEU A 90 5.74 4.49 -4.96
N PRO A 91 6.59 3.46 -4.79
CA PRO A 91 7.89 3.62 -4.12
C PRO A 91 8.81 4.56 -4.92
N ASP A 92 9.52 5.45 -4.21
CA ASP A 92 10.51 6.33 -4.83
C ASP A 92 11.82 5.60 -5.18
N GLU A 93 12.66 6.24 -5.99
CA GLU A 93 13.94 5.68 -6.44
C GLU A 93 14.88 5.30 -5.29
N LYS A 94 14.85 6.06 -4.19
CA LYS A 94 15.66 5.79 -3.01
C LYS A 94 15.23 4.48 -2.35
N LEU A 95 13.92 4.29 -2.16
CA LEU A 95 13.35 3.08 -1.60
C LEU A 95 13.60 1.88 -2.52
N LEU A 96 13.35 2.03 -3.81
CA LEU A 96 13.60 0.99 -4.83
C LEU A 96 15.08 0.56 -4.86
N THR A 97 16.01 1.48 -4.63
CA THR A 97 17.45 1.20 -4.56
C THR A 97 17.82 0.32 -3.35
N VAL A 98 17.15 0.50 -2.21
CA VAL A 98 17.42 -0.27 -0.99
C VAL A 98 16.57 -1.53 -0.85
N LEU A 99 15.42 -1.61 -1.53
CA LEU A 99 14.45 -2.70 -1.42
C LEU A 99 15.09 -4.11 -1.54
N PRO A 100 15.96 -4.41 -2.53
CA PRO A 100 16.59 -5.73 -2.63
C PRO A 100 17.57 -6.04 -1.50
N LYS A 101 18.14 -5.00 -0.86
CA LYS A 101 19.12 -5.14 0.24
C LYS A 101 18.42 -5.41 1.58
N LEU A 102 17.21 -4.88 1.75
CA LEU A 102 16.39 -5.14 2.92
C LEU A 102 15.96 -6.61 2.99
N ALA A 103 15.75 -7.25 1.84
CA ALA A 103 15.40 -8.67 1.75
C ALA A 103 16.57 -9.63 2.11
N ASP A 104 17.55 -9.23 2.93
CA ASP A 104 18.63 -10.09 3.39
C ASP A 104 18.28 -10.72 4.76
N LYS A 105 18.16 -12.05 4.76
CA LYS A 105 17.80 -12.83 5.97
C LYS A 105 18.86 -12.78 7.06
N SER A 106 20.12 -12.45 6.73
CA SER A 106 21.21 -12.37 7.72
C SER A 106 20.98 -11.26 8.75
N HIS A 107 20.13 -10.27 8.45
CA HIS A 107 19.74 -9.22 9.40
C HIS A 107 18.80 -9.71 10.51
N GLY A 108 18.15 -10.88 10.35
CA GLY A 108 17.15 -11.38 11.29
C GLY A 108 15.83 -10.60 11.33
N VAL A 109 15.72 -9.48 10.61
CA VAL A 109 14.48 -8.69 10.48
C VAL A 109 13.45 -9.50 9.68
N ARG A 110 12.19 -9.48 10.12
CA ARG A 110 11.07 -10.16 9.48
C ARG A 110 10.03 -9.22 8.88
N VAL A 111 9.93 -7.99 9.38
CA VAL A 111 9.01 -6.97 8.86
C VAL A 111 9.72 -5.62 8.79
N TYR A 112 9.64 -4.99 7.62
CA TYR A 112 10.11 -3.63 7.38
C TYR A 112 8.93 -2.68 7.23
N TRP A 113 8.92 -1.66 8.09
CA TRP A 113 8.02 -0.52 8.03
C TRP A 113 8.62 0.54 7.13
N LEU A 114 7.95 0.78 6.00
CA LEU A 114 8.36 1.72 4.98
C LEU A 114 7.57 3.01 5.19
N ARG A 115 8.25 4.16 5.11
CA ARG A 115 7.60 5.47 5.23
C ARG A 115 6.64 5.67 4.06
N ARG A 116 5.42 6.10 4.33
CA ARG A 116 4.49 6.59 3.30
C ARG A 116 4.46 8.11 3.32
N GLN A 117 4.73 8.73 2.18
CA GLN A 117 4.56 10.16 1.99
C GLN A 117 3.18 10.41 1.40
N ASN A 118 2.34 11.13 2.14
CA ASN A 118 1.00 11.49 1.67
C ASN A 118 1.05 12.86 1.00
N LEU A 119 0.73 12.90 -0.29
CA LEU A 119 0.60 14.12 -1.05
C LEU A 119 -0.88 14.38 -1.40
N VAL A 120 -1.27 15.65 -1.39
CA VAL A 120 -2.55 16.09 -1.92
C VAL A 120 -2.32 17.17 -2.96
N ASP A 121 -2.76 16.92 -4.19
CA ASP A 121 -2.50 17.78 -5.35
C ASP A 121 -0.99 18.11 -5.49
N GLY A 122 -0.14 17.14 -5.16
CA GLY A 122 1.33 17.27 -5.18
C GLY A 122 1.95 17.95 -3.95
N VAL A 123 1.16 18.44 -2.99
CA VAL A 123 1.65 19.08 -1.77
C VAL A 123 1.76 18.05 -0.64
N ASP A 124 2.91 18.03 0.06
CA ASP A 124 3.12 17.15 1.21
C ASP A 124 2.28 17.58 2.40
N ILE A 125 1.35 16.73 2.81
CA ILE A 125 0.46 16.95 3.96
C ILE A 125 0.99 16.36 5.26
N PHE A 126 2.30 16.06 5.34
CA PHE A 126 2.99 15.67 6.58
C PHE A 126 2.65 16.57 7.79
N PRO A 127 2.51 17.91 7.66
CA PRO A 127 2.11 18.74 8.80
C PRO A 127 0.77 18.35 9.44
N ILE A 128 -0.13 17.72 8.66
CA ILE A 128 -1.45 17.23 9.10
C ILE A 128 -1.38 15.77 9.55
N LEU A 129 -0.85 14.87 8.73
CA LEU A 129 -0.90 13.42 8.98
C LEU A 129 0.26 12.90 9.84
N LYS A 130 1.33 13.68 10.01
CA LYS A 130 2.58 13.29 10.70
C LYS A 130 3.19 12.02 10.07
N GLU A 131 4.00 11.30 10.84
CA GLU A 131 4.64 10.07 10.37
C GLU A 131 3.62 8.98 10.04
N ASP A 132 3.73 8.42 8.83
CA ASP A 132 2.91 7.32 8.36
C ASP A 132 3.82 6.16 7.95
N TRP A 133 3.77 5.07 8.71
CA TRP A 133 4.63 3.91 8.54
C TRP A 133 3.78 2.71 8.15
N GLN A 134 4.16 2.04 7.06
CA GLN A 134 3.39 0.94 6.50
C GLN A 134 4.23 -0.35 6.42
N PRO A 135 3.74 -1.50 6.92
CA PRO A 135 4.48 -2.75 6.91
C PRO A 135 4.37 -3.42 5.52
N ARG A 136 5.19 -2.94 4.58
CA ARG A 136 5.04 -3.24 3.14
C ARG A 136 6.10 -4.19 2.59
N LEU A 137 7.13 -4.54 3.35
CA LEU A 137 8.09 -5.60 3.03
C LEU A 137 8.23 -6.54 4.22
N PHE A 138 7.92 -7.83 4.05
CA PHE A 138 7.90 -8.78 5.16
C PHE A 138 8.19 -10.20 4.70
N VAL A 139 8.67 -11.04 5.62
CA VAL A 139 8.77 -12.48 5.42
C VAL A 139 7.36 -13.07 5.39
N LYS A 140 7.08 -13.91 4.40
CA LYS A 140 5.81 -14.61 4.24
C LYS A 140 5.39 -15.29 5.55
N GLY A 141 4.17 -14.99 6.00
CA GLY A 141 3.60 -15.48 7.26
C GLY A 141 3.92 -14.63 8.50
N ALA A 142 4.89 -13.71 8.44
CA ALA A 142 5.22 -12.81 9.56
C ALA A 142 4.23 -11.64 9.72
N LEU A 143 3.37 -11.41 8.72
CA LEU A 143 2.34 -10.39 8.73
C LEU A 143 1.00 -11.03 8.34
N GLN A 144 -0.01 -10.85 9.17
CA GLN A 144 -1.34 -11.45 8.99
C GLN A 144 -2.44 -10.44 9.35
N TYR A 145 -3.40 -10.24 8.46
CA TYR A 145 -4.59 -9.47 8.79
C TYR A 145 -5.58 -10.36 9.54
N SER A 146 -6.28 -9.82 10.53
CA SER A 146 -7.34 -10.58 11.20
C SER A 146 -8.58 -10.66 10.31
N ASP A 147 -9.46 -11.62 10.57
CA ASP A 147 -10.76 -11.70 9.89
C ASP A 147 -11.75 -10.61 10.35
N GLN A 148 -11.39 -9.80 11.37
CA GLN A 148 -12.18 -8.67 11.83
C GLN A 148 -11.91 -7.44 10.96
N MET A 149 -12.98 -6.74 10.57
CA MET A 149 -12.87 -5.49 9.80
C MET A 149 -12.07 -4.43 10.58
N HIS A 150 -11.18 -3.72 9.89
CA HIS A 150 -10.47 -2.53 10.40
C HIS A 150 -9.41 -2.78 11.49
N THR A 151 -8.85 -3.98 11.57
CA THR A 151 -7.71 -4.23 12.45
C THR A 151 -6.38 -3.99 11.74
N HIS A 152 -5.42 -3.39 12.44
CA HIS A 152 -4.02 -3.43 12.03
C HIS A 152 -3.56 -4.88 11.87
N PRO A 153 -2.67 -5.18 10.92
CA PRO A 153 -2.16 -6.53 10.78
C PRO A 153 -1.43 -6.96 12.06
N GLN A 154 -1.62 -8.22 12.45
CA GLN A 154 -0.81 -8.88 13.44
C GLN A 154 0.56 -9.16 12.86
N ILE A 155 1.61 -8.81 13.62
CA ILE A 155 3.00 -9.05 13.25
C ILE A 155 3.61 -10.02 14.24
N ASP A 156 4.22 -11.07 13.70
CA ASP A 156 4.85 -12.12 14.48
C ASP A 156 6.23 -11.68 14.99
N GLY A 157 6.30 -11.38 16.28
CA GLY A 157 7.52 -11.16 17.03
C GLY A 157 8.12 -9.75 16.94
N PRO A 158 9.20 -9.49 17.71
CA PRO A 158 9.81 -8.17 17.85
C PRO A 158 10.76 -7.81 16.70
N LEU A 159 11.00 -8.70 15.73
CA LEU A 159 12.02 -8.55 14.70
C LEU A 159 11.56 -7.64 13.55
N GLN A 160 11.38 -6.36 13.87
CA GLN A 160 10.82 -5.34 12.99
C GLN A 160 11.79 -4.15 12.86
N MET A 161 11.79 -3.48 11.71
CA MET A 161 12.63 -2.30 11.50
C MET A 161 11.92 -1.22 10.67
N TRP A 162 12.17 0.04 11.01
CA TRP A 162 11.69 1.21 10.29
C TRP A 162 12.76 1.69 9.31
N VAL A 163 12.39 1.91 8.06
CA VAL A 163 13.32 2.30 6.99
C VAL A 163 13.08 3.75 6.61
N ASP A 164 14.02 4.61 6.99
CA ASP A 164 13.99 6.05 6.72
C ASP A 164 14.50 6.43 5.31
N THR A 165 15.10 5.48 4.60
CA THR A 165 15.66 5.70 3.27
C THR A 165 14.59 5.54 2.20
N GLY A 166 14.18 6.67 1.62
CA GLY A 166 13.13 6.71 0.61
C GLY A 166 11.72 6.59 1.21
N CYS A 167 10.72 6.50 0.34
CA CYS A 167 9.33 6.39 0.77
C CYS A 167 8.43 5.78 -0.31
N ILE A 168 7.24 5.38 0.11
CA ILE A 168 6.10 5.08 -0.76
C ILE A 168 5.29 6.38 -0.91
N VAL A 169 5.24 6.92 -2.12
CA VAL A 169 4.50 8.13 -2.43
C VAL A 169 3.04 7.78 -2.68
N HIS A 170 2.14 8.38 -1.92
CA HIS A 170 0.70 8.27 -2.06
C HIS A 170 0.12 9.64 -2.40
N ASN A 171 -0.12 9.88 -3.69
CA ASN A 171 -0.59 11.18 -4.19
C ASN A 171 -2.06 11.11 -4.59
N ARG A 172 -2.90 11.84 -3.87
CA ARG A 172 -4.35 11.95 -4.13
C ARG A 172 -4.71 13.37 -4.54
N THR A 173 -5.77 13.53 -5.30
CA THR A 173 -6.35 14.86 -5.52
C THR A 173 -7.37 15.20 -4.44
N MET A 174 -7.64 16.49 -4.22
CA MET A 174 -8.73 16.88 -3.33
C MET A 174 -10.07 16.27 -3.74
N ALA A 175 -10.35 16.18 -5.04
CA ALA A 175 -11.56 15.54 -5.56
C ALA A 175 -11.65 14.05 -5.18
N GLN A 176 -10.53 13.32 -5.20
CA GLN A 176 -10.48 11.92 -4.77
C GLN A 176 -10.75 11.78 -3.27
N ILE A 177 -10.20 12.67 -2.44
CA ILE A 177 -10.44 12.67 -1.00
C ILE A 177 -11.91 12.94 -0.68
N GLU A 178 -12.52 13.92 -1.36
CA GLU A 178 -13.93 14.25 -1.19
C GLU A 178 -14.86 13.10 -1.59
N GLY A 179 -14.56 12.44 -2.71
CA GLY A 179 -15.34 11.33 -3.27
C GLY A 179 -15.28 10.02 -2.48
N ALA A 180 -14.19 9.77 -1.75
CA ALA A 180 -13.95 8.52 -1.03
C ALA A 180 -14.99 8.21 0.09
N SER A 181 -15.67 9.23 0.61
CA SER A 181 -16.68 9.11 1.68
C SER A 181 -17.95 8.37 1.23
N LYS A 182 -18.32 8.53 -0.05
CA LYS A 182 -19.58 8.00 -0.59
C LYS A 182 -19.61 6.47 -0.68
N ASN A 183 -18.45 5.82 -0.61
CA ASN A 183 -18.27 4.39 -0.93
C ASN A 183 -17.83 3.51 0.25
N ARG A 184 -17.61 4.07 1.45
CA ARG A 184 -17.23 3.26 2.62
C ARG A 184 -18.49 2.72 3.30
N ALA A 185 -18.45 1.45 3.69
CA ALA A 185 -19.44 0.79 4.55
C ALA A 185 -19.62 1.47 5.94
N LEU A 186 -18.83 2.53 6.22
CA LEU A 186 -18.81 3.34 7.44
C LEU A 186 -19.70 4.59 7.37
N ALA A 187 -20.57 4.70 6.37
CA ALA A 187 -21.52 5.81 6.20
C ALA A 187 -22.51 6.01 7.37
N GLY A 188 -22.41 5.24 8.46
CA GLY A 188 -23.28 5.29 9.62
C GLY A 188 -22.64 5.65 10.97
N ASP A 189 -21.32 5.88 11.07
CA ASP A 189 -20.67 6.29 12.33
C ASP A 189 -20.43 7.81 12.37
N PRO A 190 -21.16 8.57 13.21
CA PRO A 190 -21.02 10.02 13.30
C PRO A 190 -19.61 10.49 13.71
N GLN A 191 -18.89 9.72 14.55
CA GLN A 191 -17.56 10.10 14.99
C GLN A 191 -16.54 9.98 13.85
N MET A 192 -16.64 8.92 13.05
CA MET A 192 -15.78 8.77 11.86
C MET A 192 -16.10 9.83 10.80
N GLN A 193 -17.37 10.16 10.60
CA GLN A 193 -17.77 11.23 9.68
C GLN A 193 -17.23 12.59 10.12
N ALA A 194 -17.30 12.90 11.42
CA ALA A 194 -16.76 14.15 11.96
C ALA A 194 -15.24 14.22 11.76
N LYS A 195 -14.50 13.14 12.06
CA LYS A 195 -13.05 13.06 11.82
C LYS A 195 -12.71 13.21 10.34
N GLU A 196 -13.47 12.58 9.45
CA GLU A 196 -13.26 12.70 8.01
C GLU A 196 -13.51 14.13 7.52
N ALA A 197 -14.58 14.78 7.99
CA ALA A 197 -14.89 16.17 7.64
C ALA A 197 -13.80 17.13 8.15
N GLN A 198 -13.34 16.94 9.40
CA GLN A 198 -12.25 17.73 9.98
C GLN A 198 -10.95 17.56 9.18
N PHE A 199 -10.61 16.31 8.81
CA PHE A 199 -9.45 16.04 7.96
C PHE A 199 -9.54 16.75 6.61
N LYS A 200 -10.70 16.67 5.93
CA LYS A 200 -10.92 17.36 4.63
C LYS A 200 -10.76 18.86 4.76
N GLN A 201 -11.33 19.45 5.80
CA GLN A 201 -11.22 20.89 6.06
C GLN A 201 -9.77 21.30 6.34
N ALA A 202 -9.03 20.50 7.12
CA ALA A 202 -7.63 20.75 7.43
C ALA A 202 -6.75 20.72 6.17
N VAL A 203 -6.92 19.71 5.32
CA VAL A 203 -6.19 19.60 4.07
C VAL A 203 -6.51 20.78 3.16
N LYS A 204 -7.79 21.11 2.96
CA LYS A 204 -8.19 22.24 2.12
C LYS A 204 -7.58 23.57 2.61
N SER A 205 -7.69 23.85 3.91
CA SER A 205 -7.11 25.05 4.51
C SER A 205 -5.59 25.08 4.36
N PHE A 206 -4.91 23.95 4.52
CA PHE A 206 -3.46 23.86 4.37
C PHE A 206 -3.02 24.08 2.92
N LEU A 207 -3.75 23.53 1.94
CA LEU A 207 -3.47 23.78 0.51
C LEU A 207 -3.68 25.24 0.12
N GLU A 208 -4.66 25.93 0.73
CA GLU A 208 -4.95 27.34 0.46
C GLU A 208 -3.98 28.31 1.17
N THR A 209 -3.55 27.98 2.39
CA THR A 209 -2.84 28.94 3.27
C THR A 209 -1.39 28.58 3.57
N GLY A 210 -1.00 27.32 3.36
CA GLY A 210 0.30 26.78 3.81
C GLY A 210 0.41 26.59 5.32
N THR A 211 -0.68 26.79 6.09
CA THR A 211 -0.69 26.68 7.56
C THR A 211 -1.66 25.59 8.03
N VAL A 212 -1.26 24.85 9.07
CA VAL A 212 -2.11 23.82 9.69
C VAL A 212 -3.09 24.50 10.65
N MET A 213 -4.38 24.19 10.56
CA MET A 213 -5.37 24.68 11.52
C MET A 213 -5.08 24.14 12.93
N GLU A 214 -5.20 24.99 13.95
CA GLU A 214 -5.06 24.55 15.35
C GLU A 214 -6.14 23.52 15.71
N GLY A 215 -5.74 22.43 16.37
CA GLY A 215 -6.66 21.38 16.85
C GLY A 215 -6.96 20.24 15.86
N VAL A 216 -6.21 20.14 14.76
CA VAL A 216 -6.19 18.99 13.84
C VAL A 216 -5.25 17.91 14.34
#